data_AF-A0A662MEA9-F1
#
_entry.id   AF-A0A662MEA9-F1
#
_cell.length_a   1.000
_cell.length_b   1.000
_cell.length_c   1.000
_cell.angle_alpha   90.00
_cell.angle_beta   90.00
_cell.angle_gamma   90.00
#
_symmetry.space_group_name_H-M   'P 1'
#
loop_
_entity.id
_entity.type
_entity.pdbx_description
1 polymer ?
#
loop_
_entity_poly.entity_id
_entity_poly.type
_entity_poly.pdbx_seq_one_letter_code
_entity_poly.pdbx_strand_id
1 'polypeptide(L)'
;MNVKSLIKKILKNPGIDALIIFSILLGAIYAYSGVWPQPLAVVESTSMMHIDNSPFYIGTLEPGDIVVLKVIKDPSEIITWEKGRKIGYKSFGDFGDVIVYRRYNGSVLIVHRAIKWVNKGDVIIDSTGIWRAPCSGFITKGDNNDFTDQEVSISYHMPIRPEWIVAKVGLEIPYLGILKLYFIGSEYVNKIPLLCKILGGVFYALIFSSPLIIEGLIRVYKKITLWLEKRRYLMS
;
A
#
# COMPACT_ATOMS: atom_id res chain seq x y z
N MET A 1 33.79 10.16 7.73
CA MET A 1 33.78 8.70 7.50
C MET A 1 33.61 8.46 6.01
N ASN A 2 34.56 7.78 5.35
CA ASN A 2 34.58 7.65 3.89
C ASN A 2 33.57 6.57 3.45
N VAL A 3 32.80 6.79 2.38
CA VAL A 3 31.84 5.81 1.82
C VAL A 3 32.51 4.45 1.60
N LYS A 4 33.81 4.43 1.23
CA LYS A 4 34.63 3.20 1.13
C LYS A 4 34.74 2.42 2.45
N SER A 5 34.89 3.10 3.60
CA SER A 5 35.01 2.43 4.89
C SER A 5 33.67 1.89 5.39
N LEU A 6 32.57 2.56 5.04
CA LEU A 6 31.22 2.12 5.35
C LEU A 6 30.85 0.86 4.55
N ILE A 7 31.09 0.86 3.23
CA ILE A 7 30.86 -0.31 2.35
C ILE A 7 31.70 -1.52 2.79
N LYS A 8 32.95 -1.31 3.21
CA LYS A 8 33.83 -2.42 3.64
C LYS A 8 33.38 -3.04 4.98
N LYS A 9 32.67 -2.27 5.82
CA LYS A 9 32.07 -2.76 7.07
C LYS A 9 30.76 -3.51 6.82
N ILE A 10 29.97 -3.04 5.86
CA ILE A 10 28.68 -3.63 5.39
C ILE A 10 28.87 -4.94 4.58
N LEU A 11 30.09 -5.44 4.42
CA LEU A 11 30.35 -6.68 3.66
C LEU A 11 31.02 -7.76 4.52
N LYS A 12 31.15 -7.54 5.83
CA LYS A 12 31.92 -8.43 6.71
C LYS A 12 31.07 -9.59 7.25
N ASN A 13 29.75 -9.41 7.37
CA ASN A 13 28.83 -10.42 7.92
C ASN A 13 27.46 -10.31 7.25
N PRO A 14 27.17 -11.09 6.18
CA PRO A 14 25.98 -10.92 5.35
C PRO A 14 24.66 -10.98 6.14
N GLY A 15 24.60 -11.76 7.23
CA GLY A 15 23.43 -11.80 8.11
C GLY A 15 23.22 -10.51 8.92
N ILE A 16 24.29 -9.88 9.42
CA ILE A 16 24.20 -8.60 10.13
C ILE A 16 23.82 -7.48 9.16
N ASP A 17 24.38 -7.53 7.96
CA ASP A 17 24.13 -6.52 6.92
C ASP A 17 22.65 -6.57 6.47
N ALA A 18 22.09 -7.77 6.29
CA ALA A 18 20.67 -7.96 6.00
C ALA A 18 19.77 -7.43 7.13
N LEU A 19 20.12 -7.69 8.39
CA LEU A 19 19.38 -7.16 9.55
C LEU A 19 19.40 -5.63 9.59
N ILE A 20 20.56 -5.01 9.33
CA ILE A 20 20.68 -3.54 9.29
C ILE A 20 19.80 -2.95 8.18
N ILE A 21 19.86 -3.51 6.96
CA ILE A 21 19.04 -3.06 5.84
C ILE A 21 17.55 -3.20 6.18
N PHE A 22 17.15 -4.33 6.75
CA PHE A 22 15.78 -4.58 7.16
C PHE A 22 15.31 -3.57 8.23
N SER A 23 16.12 -3.30 9.26
CA SER A 23 15.82 -2.30 10.28
C SER A 23 15.72 -0.88 9.70
N ILE A 24 16.59 -0.51 8.77
CA ILE A 24 16.52 0.78 8.07
C ILE A 24 15.23 0.88 7.26
N LEU A 25 14.87 -0.18 6.51
CA LEU A 25 13.67 -0.21 5.71
C LEU A 25 12.41 -0.10 6.58
N LEU A 26 12.30 -0.89 7.65
CA LEU A 26 11.20 -0.80 8.60
C LEU A 26 11.13 0.58 9.25
N GLY A 27 12.27 1.14 9.65
CA GLY A 27 12.35 2.48 10.23
C GLY A 27 11.88 3.56 9.25
N ALA A 28 12.24 3.46 7.96
CA ALA A 28 11.80 4.38 6.92
C ALA A 28 10.30 4.27 6.66
N ILE A 29 9.76 3.05 6.57
CA ILE A 29 8.32 2.81 6.43
C ILE A 29 7.58 3.41 7.62
N TYR A 30 8.03 3.15 8.85
CA TYR A 30 7.42 3.70 10.05
C TYR A 30 7.50 5.23 10.09
N ALA A 31 8.65 5.82 9.73
CA ALA A 31 8.81 7.28 9.69
C ALA A 31 7.86 7.97 8.69
N TYR A 32 7.59 7.33 7.55
CA TYR A 32 6.60 7.82 6.57
C TYR A 32 5.16 7.57 7.03
N SER A 33 4.90 6.35 7.51
CA SER A 33 3.57 5.84 7.83
C SER A 33 3.00 6.45 9.11
N GLY A 34 3.80 6.51 10.16
CA GLY A 34 3.35 6.80 11.53
C GLY A 34 2.45 5.73 12.15
N VAL A 35 2.16 4.62 11.45
CA VAL A 35 1.31 3.52 11.93
C VAL A 35 2.17 2.41 12.54
N TRP A 36 1.85 2.01 13.77
CA TRP A 36 2.48 0.88 14.46
C TRP A 36 1.40 0.04 15.17
N PRO A 37 1.48 -1.31 15.17
CA PRO A 37 2.60 -2.17 14.74
C PRO A 37 2.59 -2.58 13.26
N GLN A 38 1.50 -2.30 12.52
CA GLN A 38 1.27 -2.83 11.17
C GLN A 38 1.13 -1.69 10.15
N PRO A 39 2.23 -1.11 9.65
CA PRO A 39 2.19 -0.01 8.67
C PRO A 39 1.85 -0.46 7.24
N LEU A 40 1.77 -1.77 7.00
CA LEU A 40 1.49 -2.36 5.71
C LEU A 40 0.24 -3.24 5.81
N ALA A 41 -0.61 -3.20 4.79
CA ALA A 41 -1.72 -4.13 4.61
C ALA A 41 -1.71 -4.71 3.19
N VAL A 42 -2.34 -5.86 2.99
CA VAL A 42 -2.52 -6.45 1.66
C VAL A 42 -3.98 -6.26 1.26
N VAL A 43 -4.21 -5.86 0.02
CA VAL A 43 -5.56 -5.82 -0.55
C VAL A 43 -5.98 -7.26 -0.86
N GLU A 44 -7.01 -7.73 -0.17
CA GLU A 44 -7.40 -9.16 -0.19
C GLU A 44 -8.66 -9.44 -1.00
N SER A 45 -9.34 -8.43 -1.55
CA SER A 45 -10.59 -8.59 -2.30
C SER A 45 -10.65 -7.70 -3.54
N THR A 46 -11.60 -7.97 -4.42
CA THR A 46 -11.84 -7.19 -5.65
C THR A 46 -12.68 -5.93 -5.44
N SER A 47 -13.00 -5.56 -4.20
CA SER A 47 -13.87 -4.41 -3.90
C SER A 47 -13.29 -3.06 -4.34
N MET A 48 -11.96 -2.96 -4.46
CA MET A 48 -11.26 -1.75 -4.91
C MET A 48 -10.71 -1.85 -6.35
N MET A 49 -10.92 -3.00 -7.00
CA MET A 49 -10.39 -3.29 -8.33
C MET A 49 -11.03 -2.38 -9.38
N HIS A 50 -10.22 -1.76 -10.22
CA HIS A 50 -10.73 -1.00 -11.36
C HIS A 50 -10.78 -1.94 -12.58
N ILE A 51 -11.92 -2.01 -13.27
CA ILE A 51 -12.09 -2.82 -14.49
C ILE A 51 -11.76 -1.98 -15.72
N ASP A 52 -10.88 -0.98 -15.60
CA ASP A 52 -10.29 -0.41 -16.79
C ASP A 52 -9.41 -1.50 -17.43
N ASN A 53 -9.63 -1.77 -18.71
CA ASN A 53 -9.04 -2.89 -19.46
C ASN A 53 -7.49 -2.84 -19.61
N SER A 54 -6.77 -2.24 -18.65
CA SER A 54 -5.33 -2.23 -18.57
C SER A 54 -4.83 -3.58 -18.03
N PRO A 55 -3.94 -4.29 -18.74
CA PRO A 55 -3.28 -5.47 -18.17
C PRO A 55 -2.27 -5.10 -17.06
N PHE A 56 -2.07 -3.80 -16.80
CA PHE A 56 -1.09 -3.24 -15.89
C PHE A 56 -1.77 -2.22 -14.98
N TYR A 57 -2.27 -2.70 -13.84
CA TYR A 57 -2.89 -1.90 -12.80
C TYR A 57 -1.78 -1.33 -11.91
N ILE A 58 -1.35 -0.10 -12.20
CA ILE A 58 -0.48 0.67 -11.32
C ILE A 58 -1.20 1.97 -11.01
N GLY A 59 -1.26 2.33 -9.74
CA GLY A 59 -1.99 3.52 -9.30
C GLY A 59 -3.48 3.27 -9.11
N THR A 60 -3.90 2.00 -9.03
CA THR A 60 -5.21 1.51 -8.58
C THR A 60 -4.97 0.42 -7.53
N LEU A 61 -5.95 0.14 -6.68
CA LEU A 61 -5.78 -0.88 -5.64
C LEU A 61 -6.36 -2.22 -6.10
N GLU A 62 -5.49 -3.18 -6.39
CA GLU A 62 -5.86 -4.50 -6.86
C GLU A 62 -5.64 -5.59 -5.80
N PRO A 63 -6.38 -6.71 -5.89
CA PRO A 63 -6.08 -7.87 -5.07
C PRO A 63 -4.61 -8.28 -5.23
N GLY A 64 -3.90 -8.36 -4.10
CA GLY A 64 -2.48 -8.71 -4.09
C GLY A 64 -1.53 -7.52 -4.14
N ASP A 65 -2.01 -6.29 -4.05
CA ASP A 65 -1.17 -5.14 -3.77
C ASP A 65 -0.88 -5.02 -2.27
N ILE A 66 0.32 -4.54 -1.94
CA ILE A 66 0.64 -4.09 -0.58
C ILE A 66 0.37 -2.60 -0.52
N VAL A 67 -0.35 -2.14 0.48
CA VAL A 67 -0.55 -0.72 0.75
C VAL A 67 0.27 -0.28 1.96
N VAL A 68 0.94 0.85 1.82
CA VAL A 68 1.58 1.56 2.94
C VAL A 68 0.56 2.49 3.56
N LEU A 69 0.24 2.24 4.82
CA LEU A 69 -0.73 3.01 5.59
C LEU A 69 -0.10 4.31 6.08
N LYS A 70 -0.91 5.37 6.17
CA LYS A 70 -0.53 6.66 6.73
C LYS A 70 -1.49 7.03 7.85
N VAL A 71 -0.95 7.28 9.03
CA VAL A 71 -1.72 7.67 10.22
C VAL A 71 -2.45 8.98 9.94
N ILE A 72 -3.67 9.07 10.45
CA ILE A 72 -4.50 10.27 10.41
C ILE A 72 -4.58 10.80 11.84
N LYS A 73 -4.32 12.10 12.05
CA LYS A 73 -4.48 12.71 13.39
C LYS A 73 -5.86 13.34 13.54
N ASP A 74 -6.37 13.93 12.48
CA ASP A 74 -7.69 14.55 12.44
C ASP A 74 -8.52 14.09 11.22
N PRO A 75 -9.83 13.82 11.37
CA PRO A 75 -10.69 13.40 10.27
C PRO A 75 -10.71 14.36 9.07
N SER A 76 -10.45 15.65 9.28
CA SER A 76 -10.38 16.65 8.22
C SER A 76 -9.21 16.46 7.25
N GLU A 77 -8.20 15.66 7.62
CA GLU A 77 -7.09 15.26 6.75
C GLU A 77 -7.52 14.26 5.67
N ILE A 78 -8.71 13.67 5.79
CA ILE A 78 -9.30 12.78 4.79
C ILE A 78 -10.00 13.65 3.74
N ILE A 79 -9.52 13.57 2.51
CA ILE A 79 -10.18 14.20 1.36
C ILE A 79 -11.22 13.22 0.85
N THR A 80 -12.51 13.50 1.06
CA THR A 80 -13.58 12.65 0.50
C THR A 80 -13.63 12.73 -1.01
N TRP A 81 -14.27 11.76 -1.67
CA TRP A 81 -14.48 11.76 -3.13
C TRP A 81 -15.18 13.05 -3.58
N GLU A 82 -16.24 13.48 -2.88
CA GLU A 82 -16.95 14.73 -3.22
C GLU A 82 -16.04 15.97 -3.13
N LYS A 83 -15.19 16.04 -2.10
CA LYS A 83 -14.23 17.14 -1.93
C LYS A 83 -13.12 17.06 -2.98
N GLY A 84 -12.59 15.86 -3.20
CA GLY A 84 -11.54 15.56 -4.18
C GLY A 84 -11.96 15.96 -5.59
N ARG A 85 -13.20 15.65 -5.97
CA ARG A 85 -13.77 16.04 -7.27
C ARG A 85 -13.84 17.55 -7.47
N LYS A 86 -14.10 18.32 -6.41
CA LYS A 86 -14.14 19.80 -6.47
C LYS A 86 -12.75 20.41 -6.61
N ILE A 87 -11.74 19.83 -5.97
CA ILE A 87 -10.37 20.38 -5.95
C ILE A 87 -9.41 19.69 -6.94
N GLY A 88 -9.90 18.71 -7.72
CA GLY A 88 -9.10 17.93 -8.66
C GLY A 88 -8.15 16.91 -8.01
N TYR A 89 -8.35 16.56 -6.73
CA TYR A 89 -7.50 15.60 -6.01
C TYR A 89 -7.95 14.16 -6.27
N LYS A 90 -7.02 13.34 -6.77
CA LYS A 90 -7.21 11.91 -7.03
C LYS A 90 -6.17 11.07 -6.29
N SER A 91 -6.59 9.89 -5.84
CA SER A 91 -5.72 8.83 -5.34
C SER A 91 -6.27 7.46 -5.74
N PHE A 92 -5.38 6.55 -6.11
CA PHE A 92 -5.72 5.16 -6.45
C PHE A 92 -6.84 5.05 -7.51
N GLY A 93 -6.64 5.67 -8.68
CA GLY A 93 -7.58 5.60 -9.80
C GLY A 93 -8.72 6.64 -9.80
N ASP A 94 -9.19 7.08 -8.64
CA ASP A 94 -10.37 7.96 -8.53
C ASP A 94 -10.19 9.12 -7.53
N PHE A 95 -11.20 9.97 -7.37
CA PHE A 95 -11.15 11.16 -6.51
C PHE A 95 -11.14 10.81 -5.02
N GLY A 96 -10.47 11.66 -4.23
CA GLY A 96 -10.44 11.51 -2.77
C GLY A 96 -9.51 10.40 -2.28
N ASP A 97 -9.47 10.22 -0.97
CA ASP A 97 -8.64 9.28 -0.22
C ASP A 97 -9.33 7.92 -0.05
N VAL A 98 -8.52 6.86 -0.04
CA VAL A 98 -8.92 5.53 0.41
C VAL A 98 -8.55 5.37 1.89
N ILE A 99 -9.50 4.94 2.71
CA ILE A 99 -9.33 4.76 4.14
C ILE A 99 -9.37 3.29 4.52
N VAL A 100 -8.64 2.96 5.59
CA VAL A 100 -8.61 1.63 6.20
C VAL A 100 -9.25 1.72 7.57
N TYR A 101 -10.30 0.94 7.79
CA TYR A 101 -11.06 0.97 9.04
C TYR A 101 -11.45 -0.43 9.50
N ARG A 102 -11.82 -0.54 10.78
CA ARG A 102 -12.47 -1.73 11.35
C ARG A 102 -13.81 -1.31 11.91
N ARG A 103 -14.87 -2.02 11.52
CA ARG A 103 -16.17 -1.83 12.19
C ARG A 103 -16.02 -2.14 13.67
N TYR A 104 -16.83 -1.50 14.52
CA TYR A 104 -16.89 -1.82 15.95
C TYR A 104 -17.08 -3.33 16.18
N ASN A 105 -16.19 -3.93 16.98
CA ASN A 105 -16.07 -5.38 17.22
C ASN A 105 -15.76 -6.26 15.99
N GLY A 106 -15.41 -5.67 14.85
CA GLY A 106 -14.95 -6.39 13.67
C GLY A 106 -13.45 -6.69 13.75
N SER A 107 -13.07 -7.92 13.42
CA SER A 107 -11.67 -8.32 13.27
C SER A 107 -11.10 -8.03 11.87
N VAL A 108 -11.98 -7.78 10.90
CA VAL A 108 -11.61 -7.58 9.49
C VAL A 108 -11.31 -6.11 9.21
N LEU A 109 -10.17 -5.86 8.59
CA LEU A 109 -9.81 -4.55 8.03
C LEU A 109 -10.53 -4.37 6.69
N ILE A 110 -11.20 -3.24 6.53
CA ILE A 110 -11.88 -2.86 5.29
C ILE A 110 -11.10 -1.68 4.69
N VAL A 111 -10.82 -1.76 3.40
CA VAL A 111 -10.08 -0.75 2.64
C VAL A 111 -11.01 -0.20 1.57
N HIS A 112 -11.63 0.95 1.80
CA HIS A 112 -12.62 1.54 0.89
C HIS A 112 -12.45 3.06 0.79
N ARG A 113 -13.01 3.65 -0.26
CA ARG A 113 -12.93 5.08 -0.51
C ARG A 113 -13.89 5.86 0.39
N ALA A 114 -13.41 6.98 0.94
CA ALA A 114 -14.27 7.90 1.67
C ALA A 114 -15.09 8.73 0.66
N ILE A 115 -16.40 8.50 0.58
CA ILE A 115 -17.26 9.15 -0.42
C ILE A 115 -17.66 10.56 0.03
N LYS A 116 -18.20 10.67 1.24
CA LYS A 116 -18.61 11.94 1.84
C LYS A 116 -18.63 11.86 3.37
N TRP A 117 -18.60 13.01 4.01
CA TRP A 117 -18.85 13.14 5.44
C TRP A 117 -20.33 13.45 5.69
N VAL A 118 -20.90 12.85 6.72
CA VAL A 118 -22.26 13.12 7.21
C VAL A 118 -22.22 13.44 8.69
N ASN A 119 -23.09 14.35 9.13
CA ASN A 119 -23.28 14.68 10.53
C ASN A 119 -24.40 13.83 11.14
N LYS A 120 -24.34 13.62 12.45
CA LYS A 120 -25.41 12.97 13.19
C LYS A 120 -26.75 13.70 12.94
N GLY A 121 -27.75 12.94 12.55
CA GLY A 121 -29.10 13.43 12.27
C GLY A 121 -29.35 13.81 10.80
N ASP A 122 -28.31 13.88 9.97
CA ASP A 122 -28.44 14.11 8.53
C ASP A 122 -29.34 13.03 7.91
N VAL A 123 -30.21 13.45 7.00
CA VAL A 123 -31.09 12.54 6.25
C VAL A 123 -30.31 11.98 5.08
N ILE A 124 -30.25 10.66 4.99
CA ILE A 124 -29.61 9.93 3.90
C ILE A 124 -30.70 9.21 3.12
N ILE A 125 -30.63 9.36 1.79
CA ILE A 125 -31.52 8.72 0.83
C ILE A 125 -30.63 7.92 -0.11
N ASP A 126 -30.83 6.61 -0.11
CA ASP A 126 -30.08 5.66 -0.92
C ASP A 126 -30.99 4.50 -1.36
N SER A 127 -30.42 3.41 -1.91
CA SER A 127 -31.22 2.28 -2.41
C SER A 127 -31.98 1.53 -1.32
N THR A 128 -31.62 1.71 -0.05
CA THR A 128 -32.27 1.06 1.10
C THR A 128 -33.41 1.87 1.69
N GLY A 129 -33.62 3.10 1.21
CA GLY A 129 -34.71 4.00 1.62
C GLY A 129 -34.21 5.29 2.27
N ILE A 130 -34.99 5.80 3.21
CA ILE A 130 -34.69 7.05 3.93
C ILE A 130 -34.35 6.71 5.38
N TRP A 131 -33.17 7.14 5.83
CA TRP A 131 -32.73 6.95 7.20
C TRP A 131 -31.96 8.18 7.70
N ARG A 132 -31.74 8.26 9.01
CA ARG A 132 -30.99 9.35 9.64
C ARG A 132 -29.67 8.83 10.16
N ALA A 133 -28.59 9.54 9.89
CA ALA A 133 -27.26 9.20 10.35
C ALA A 133 -27.23 9.10 11.89
N PRO A 134 -26.99 7.90 12.48
CA PRO A 134 -26.99 7.71 13.93
C PRO A 134 -25.80 8.39 14.61
N CYS A 135 -24.74 8.67 13.86
CA CYS A 135 -23.52 9.35 14.29
C CYS A 135 -22.89 10.12 13.13
N SER A 136 -22.00 11.05 13.43
CA SER A 136 -21.18 11.72 12.41
C SER A 136 -20.06 10.79 11.95
N GLY A 137 -19.77 10.77 10.66
CA GLY A 137 -18.75 9.91 10.10
C GLY A 137 -18.74 9.92 8.57
N PHE A 138 -17.97 9.00 8.00
CA PHE A 138 -17.84 8.85 6.56
C PHE A 138 -18.83 7.82 6.00
N ILE A 139 -19.43 8.17 4.87
CA ILE A 139 -19.99 7.19 3.95
C ILE A 139 -18.82 6.65 3.12
N THR A 140 -18.71 5.33 3.04
CA THR A 140 -17.59 4.64 2.40
C THR A 140 -18.09 3.69 1.34
N LYS A 141 -17.26 3.42 0.34
CA LYS A 141 -17.60 2.51 -0.76
C LYS A 141 -16.33 1.96 -1.40
N GLY A 142 -16.32 0.67 -1.70
CA GLY A 142 -15.31 0.07 -2.57
C GLY A 142 -15.51 0.53 -4.02
N ASP A 143 -14.43 0.86 -4.71
CA ASP A 143 -14.49 1.42 -6.07
C ASP A 143 -15.19 0.48 -7.07
N ASN A 144 -15.14 -0.83 -6.83
CA ASN A 144 -15.79 -1.88 -7.61
C ASN A 144 -17.11 -2.40 -7.00
N ASN A 145 -17.63 -1.74 -5.97
CA ASN A 145 -18.90 -2.13 -5.38
C ASN A 145 -20.05 -1.37 -6.07
N ASP A 146 -21.23 -1.96 -6.14
CA ASP A 146 -22.42 -1.26 -6.67
C ASP A 146 -22.95 -0.24 -5.65
N PHE A 147 -22.92 -0.60 -4.37
CA PHE A 147 -23.52 0.15 -3.28
C PHE A 147 -22.47 0.66 -2.28
N THR A 148 -22.85 1.66 -1.49
CA THR A 148 -22.04 2.09 -0.34
C THR A 148 -22.04 1.03 0.75
N ASP A 149 -21.05 1.09 1.64
CA ASP A 149 -20.96 0.17 2.77
C ASP A 149 -22.14 0.30 3.73
N GLN A 150 -22.81 1.46 3.71
CA GLN A 150 -23.99 1.76 4.50
C GLN A 150 -25.29 1.18 3.92
N GLU A 151 -25.27 0.72 2.67
CA GLU A 151 -26.41 0.08 2.02
C GLU A 151 -26.36 -1.45 2.14
N VAL A 152 -25.23 -2.01 2.57
CA VAL A 152 -24.99 -3.46 2.67
C VAL A 152 -24.57 -3.88 4.07
N SER A 153 -24.38 -5.18 4.29
CA SER A 153 -24.03 -5.76 5.59
C SER A 153 -22.69 -5.28 6.17
N ILE A 154 -21.84 -4.65 5.37
CA ILE A 154 -20.53 -4.11 5.78
C ILE A 154 -20.71 -3.10 6.91
N SER A 155 -21.56 -2.07 6.73
CA SER A 155 -21.83 -1.03 7.73
C SER A 155 -23.24 -0.46 7.62
N TYR A 156 -24.23 -1.33 7.42
CA TYR A 156 -25.64 -0.97 7.23
C TYR A 156 -26.13 0.18 8.13
N HIS A 157 -26.58 1.27 7.50
CA HIS A 157 -27.08 2.51 8.13
C HIS A 157 -26.15 3.11 9.20
N MET A 158 -24.85 2.82 9.11
CA MET A 158 -23.86 3.23 10.10
C MET A 158 -22.68 3.91 9.39
N PRO A 159 -22.60 5.25 9.42
CA PRO A 159 -21.42 5.98 8.98
C PRO A 159 -20.18 5.51 9.73
N ILE A 160 -19.05 5.46 9.04
CA ILE A 160 -17.77 5.07 9.61
C ILE A 160 -17.25 6.20 10.48
N ARG A 161 -17.19 5.95 11.79
CA ARG A 161 -16.74 6.94 12.75
C ARG A 161 -15.23 7.15 12.65
N PRO A 162 -14.73 8.37 12.91
CA PRO A 162 -13.29 8.65 13.03
C PRO A 162 -12.51 7.62 13.84
N GLU A 163 -13.03 7.23 15.00
CA GLU A 163 -12.39 6.30 15.92
C GLU A 163 -12.27 4.86 15.40
N TRP A 164 -12.98 4.52 14.32
CA TRP A 164 -12.90 3.22 13.66
C TRP A 164 -11.85 3.18 12.56
N ILE A 165 -11.38 4.36 12.12
CA ILE A 165 -10.39 4.51 11.07
C ILE A 165 -9.02 4.22 11.67
N VAL A 166 -8.32 3.28 11.06
CA VAL A 166 -6.96 2.90 11.44
C VAL A 166 -5.96 3.84 10.78
N ALA A 167 -6.14 4.11 9.49
CA ALA A 167 -5.25 4.91 8.67
C ALA A 167 -5.89 5.25 7.33
N LYS A 168 -5.24 6.11 6.53
CA LYS A 168 -5.48 6.17 5.07
C LYS A 168 -4.42 5.42 4.30
N VAL A 169 -4.75 5.01 3.08
CA VAL A 169 -3.81 4.45 2.13
C VAL A 169 -2.88 5.57 1.65
N GLY A 170 -1.59 5.41 1.88
CA GLY A 170 -0.58 6.41 1.52
C GLY A 170 0.19 6.08 0.25
N LEU A 171 0.59 4.82 0.08
CA LEU A 171 1.29 4.33 -1.11
C LEU A 171 0.81 2.93 -1.48
N GLU A 172 0.95 2.58 -2.74
CA GLU A 172 0.75 1.25 -3.30
C GLU A 172 2.12 0.65 -3.65
N ILE A 173 2.29 -0.63 -3.35
CA ILE A 173 3.38 -1.47 -3.84
C ILE A 173 2.72 -2.63 -4.61
N PRO A 174 2.69 -2.53 -5.95
CA PRO A 174 1.90 -3.43 -6.77
C PRO A 174 2.42 -4.86 -6.72
N TYR A 175 1.49 -5.83 -6.80
CA TYR A 175 1.71 -7.25 -7.04
C TYR A 175 2.48 -8.04 -5.96
N LEU A 176 3.15 -7.39 -5.01
CA LEU A 176 3.94 -8.11 -4.00
C LEU A 176 3.06 -8.90 -3.03
N GLY A 177 1.86 -8.42 -2.70
CA GLY A 177 0.91 -9.11 -1.84
C GLY A 177 0.31 -10.38 -2.45
N ILE A 178 0.47 -10.61 -3.76
CA ILE A 178 -0.03 -11.81 -4.46
C ILE A 178 0.50 -13.09 -3.79
N LEU A 179 1.77 -13.09 -3.34
CA LEU A 179 2.38 -14.24 -2.66
C LEU A 179 1.62 -14.59 -1.37
N LYS A 180 1.20 -13.59 -0.59
CA LYS A 180 0.37 -13.82 0.60
C LYS A 180 -0.96 -14.46 0.21
N LEU A 181 -1.61 -13.97 -0.85
CA LEU A 181 -2.88 -14.52 -1.32
C LEU A 181 -2.75 -16.00 -1.74
N TYR A 182 -1.64 -16.39 -2.39
CA TYR A 182 -1.32 -17.79 -2.65
C TYR A 182 -1.18 -18.61 -1.36
N PHE A 183 -0.43 -18.11 -0.37
CA PHE A 183 -0.20 -18.83 0.89
C PHE A 183 -1.47 -19.06 1.70
N ILE A 184 -2.39 -18.10 1.72
CA ILE A 184 -3.67 -18.23 2.45
C ILE A 184 -4.76 -18.95 1.64
N GLY A 185 -4.46 -19.38 0.41
CA GLY A 185 -5.44 -20.07 -0.45
C GLY A 185 -6.62 -19.18 -0.87
N SER A 186 -6.38 -17.88 -1.05
CA SER A 186 -7.44 -16.93 -1.40
C SER A 186 -7.98 -17.19 -2.81
N GLU A 187 -9.31 -17.28 -2.96
CA GLU A 187 -9.97 -17.41 -4.25
C GLU A 187 -9.75 -16.19 -5.17
N TYR A 188 -9.47 -15.01 -4.57
CA TYR A 188 -9.23 -13.77 -5.30
C TYR A 188 -7.98 -13.83 -6.17
N VAL A 189 -7.04 -14.73 -5.89
CA VAL A 189 -5.88 -14.99 -6.76
C VAL A 189 -6.32 -15.31 -8.19
N ASN A 190 -7.43 -16.01 -8.36
CA ASN A 190 -7.92 -16.38 -9.69
C ASN A 190 -8.47 -15.19 -10.47
N LYS A 191 -8.87 -14.12 -9.79
CA LYS A 191 -9.37 -12.89 -10.41
C LYS A 191 -8.24 -11.96 -10.86
N ILE A 192 -7.02 -12.18 -10.39
CA ILE A 192 -5.84 -11.38 -10.78
C ILE A 192 -5.36 -11.81 -12.18
N PRO A 193 -5.17 -10.86 -13.11
CA PRO A 193 -4.67 -11.17 -14.45
C PRO A 193 -3.29 -11.84 -14.47
N LEU A 194 -3.06 -12.69 -15.47
CA LEU A 194 -1.82 -13.48 -15.58
C LEU A 194 -0.57 -12.59 -15.64
N LEU A 195 -0.63 -11.46 -16.35
CA LEU A 195 0.50 -10.56 -16.46
C LEU A 195 0.91 -9.99 -15.10
N CYS A 196 -0.04 -9.59 -14.25
CA CYS A 196 0.24 -9.09 -12.91
C CYS A 196 0.89 -10.18 -12.03
N LYS A 197 0.45 -11.44 -12.16
CA LYS A 197 1.09 -12.59 -11.49
C LYS A 197 2.52 -12.80 -11.96
N ILE A 198 2.77 -12.74 -13.27
CA ILE A 198 4.12 -12.86 -13.85
C ILE A 198 5.01 -11.72 -13.34
N LEU A 199 4.52 -10.47 -13.34
CA LEU A 199 5.25 -9.31 -12.85
C LEU A 199 5.57 -9.41 -11.36
N GLY A 200 4.61 -9.84 -10.54
CA GLY A 200 4.84 -10.18 -9.14
C GLY A 200 5.95 -11.22 -8.99
N GLY A 201 5.91 -12.29 -9.79
CA GLY A 201 6.96 -13.32 -9.82
C GLY A 201 8.34 -12.76 -10.22
N VAL A 202 8.39 -11.86 -11.21
CA VAL A 202 9.62 -11.16 -11.62
C VAL A 202 10.14 -10.27 -10.49
N PHE A 203 9.29 -9.52 -9.79
CA PHE A 203 9.69 -8.73 -8.63
C PHE A 203 10.31 -9.61 -7.54
N TYR A 204 9.69 -10.75 -7.23
CA TYR A 204 10.28 -11.71 -6.29
C TYR A 204 11.62 -12.26 -6.77
N ALA A 205 11.72 -12.65 -8.05
CA ALA A 205 12.98 -13.13 -8.62
C ALA A 205 14.09 -12.07 -8.51
N LEU A 206 13.79 -10.79 -8.75
CA LEU A 206 14.72 -9.69 -8.57
C LEU A 206 15.13 -9.51 -7.11
N ILE A 207 14.17 -9.56 -6.18
CA ILE A 207 14.46 -9.45 -4.73
C ILE A 207 15.39 -10.58 -4.29
N PHE A 208 15.08 -11.84 -4.64
CA PHE A 208 15.87 -13.00 -4.24
C PHE A 208 17.21 -13.11 -4.97
N SER A 209 17.32 -12.65 -6.22
CA SER A 209 18.59 -12.61 -6.95
C SER A 209 19.44 -11.38 -6.64
N SER A 210 18.87 -10.34 -6.02
CA SER A 210 19.57 -9.09 -5.71
C SER A 210 20.90 -9.28 -4.95
N PRO A 211 21.06 -10.22 -3.98
CA PRO A 211 22.34 -10.40 -3.31
C PRO A 211 23.45 -10.84 -4.26
N LEU A 212 23.14 -11.74 -5.20
CA LEU A 212 24.09 -12.25 -6.20
C LEU A 212 24.47 -11.16 -7.20
N ILE A 213 23.48 -10.38 -7.65
CA ILE A 213 23.69 -9.26 -8.57
C ILE A 213 24.59 -8.20 -7.91
N ILE A 214 24.28 -7.81 -6.67
CA ILE A 214 25.07 -6.83 -5.90
C ILE A 214 26.51 -7.33 -5.72
N GLU A 215 26.71 -8.60 -5.37
CA GLU A 215 28.04 -9.17 -5.24
C GLU A 215 28.82 -9.12 -6.56
N GLY A 216 28.19 -9.50 -7.66
CA GLY A 216 28.77 -9.42 -9.01
C GLY A 216 29.20 -7.99 -9.36
N LEU A 217 28.33 -7.01 -9.13
CA LEU A 217 28.63 -5.59 -9.36
C LEU A 217 29.80 -5.09 -8.51
N ILE A 218 29.87 -5.49 -7.24
CA ILE A 218 30.98 -5.16 -6.35
C ILE A 218 32.30 -5.76 -6.87
N ARG A 219 32.29 -7.00 -7.36
CA ARG A 219 33.50 -7.64 -7.93
C ARG A 219 33.98 -6.90 -9.18
N VAL A 220 33.08 -6.53 -10.08
CA VAL A 220 33.39 -5.74 -11.29
C VAL A 220 33.96 -4.37 -10.91
N TYR A 221 33.30 -3.67 -9.99
CA TYR A 221 33.76 -2.37 -9.50
C TYR A 221 35.17 -2.43 -8.89
N LYS A 222 35.46 -3.45 -8.06
CA LYS A 222 36.81 -3.68 -7.52
C LYS A 222 37.85 -3.91 -8.63
N LYS A 223 37.50 -4.69 -9.66
CA LYS A 223 38.40 -4.94 -10.80
C LYS A 223 38.70 -3.68 -11.59
N ILE A 224 37.68 -2.85 -11.86
CA ILE A 224 37.83 -1.57 -12.57
C ILE A 224 38.67 -0.58 -11.75
N THR A 225 38.38 -0.43 -10.46
CA THR A 225 39.12 0.50 -9.59
C THR A 225 40.59 0.11 -9.45
N LEU A 226 40.89 -1.17 -9.30
CA LEU A 226 42.28 -1.67 -9.31
C LEU A 226 42.98 -1.42 -10.65
N TRP A 227 42.28 -1.63 -11.77
CA TRP A 227 42.82 -1.34 -13.10
C TRP A 227 43.13 0.14 -13.29
N LEU A 228 42.23 1.04 -12.86
CA LEU A 228 42.43 2.49 -12.90
C LEU A 228 43.60 2.93 -12.02
N GLU A 229 43.71 2.42 -10.79
CA GLU A 229 44.84 2.70 -9.91
C GLU A 229 46.17 2.27 -10.55
N LYS A 230 46.23 1.04 -11.10
CA LYS A 230 47.43 0.54 -11.80
C LYS A 230 47.79 1.42 -13.01
N ARG A 231 46.81 1.87 -13.79
CA ARG A 231 47.05 2.77 -14.93
C ARG A 231 47.56 4.14 -14.48
N ARG A 232 47.09 4.65 -13.33
CA ARG A 232 47.56 5.92 -12.77
C ARG A 232 49.03 5.86 -12.35
N TYR A 233 49.47 4.74 -11.75
CA TYR A 233 50.89 4.50 -11.41
C TYR A 233 51.80 4.39 -12.64
N LEU A 234 51.28 3.92 -13.77
CA LEU A 234 52.07 3.81 -15.01
C LEU A 234 52.19 5.15 -15.76
N MET A 235 51.45 6.19 -15.37
CA MET A 235 51.47 7.52 -15.99
C MET A 235 52.10 8.59 -15.08
N SER A 236 52.59 8.19 -13.91
CA SER A 236 53.37 9.00 -12.95
C SER A 236 54.81 8.53 -12.94
#